data_AF-A0A1C0ZRI8-F1
#
_entry.id   AF-A0A1C0ZRI8-F1
#
_cell.length_a   1.000
_cell.length_b   1.000
_cell.length_c   1.000
_cell.angle_alpha   90.00
_cell.angle_beta   90.00
_cell.angle_gamma   90.00
#
_symmetry.space_group_name_H-M   'P 1'
#
loop_
_entity.id
_entity.type
_entity.pdbx_description
1 polymer ?
#
loop_
_entity_poly.entity_id
_entity_poly.type
_entity_poly.pdbx_seq_one_letter_code
_entity_poly.pdbx_strand_id
1 'polypeptide(L)'
;MQSTQKVKIMKARYDWRSTKRWFRYKYLLLLRAKGGPSMVARGFSVGLFVEMFTLPTAGFAFVLIFPLVYLLRANFAAALIGFVFGKVIYIPMSILNKQVGEALVPKHFKYYLIHHLPHLLSNIIRSGLDLIVGGMVVGLVLGLVAYFPVMLLLKYHTNRRKEKRRLRKDQLTSSETNE
;
A
#
# COMPACT_ATOMS: atom_id res chain seq x y z
N MET A 1 14.58 -11.87 64.12
CA MET A 1 13.85 -12.13 62.86
C MET A 1 13.09 -10.85 62.54
N GLN A 2 13.24 -10.14 61.42
CA GLN A 2 13.30 -10.54 60.02
C GLN A 2 14.12 -9.50 59.22
N SER A 3 14.94 -9.94 58.27
CA SER A 3 15.65 -9.07 57.33
C SER A 3 14.78 -8.80 56.09
N THR A 4 14.46 -7.53 55.85
CA THR A 4 13.70 -7.06 54.69
C THR A 4 14.58 -7.04 53.44
N GLN A 5 14.39 -8.03 52.56
CA GLN A 5 15.02 -8.04 51.23
C GLN A 5 14.40 -6.97 50.32
N LYS A 6 15.20 -5.98 49.94
CA LYS A 6 14.83 -4.99 48.91
C LYS A 6 14.85 -5.65 47.53
N VAL A 7 13.68 -5.78 46.91
CA VAL A 7 13.53 -6.25 45.53
C VAL A 7 14.15 -5.23 44.57
N LYS A 8 15.23 -5.64 43.90
CA LYS A 8 15.96 -4.83 42.93
C LYS A 8 15.22 -4.85 41.60
N ILE A 9 14.42 -3.82 41.31
CA ILE A 9 13.69 -3.68 40.05
C ILE A 9 14.70 -3.49 38.90
N MET A 10 14.95 -4.54 38.12
CA MET A 10 15.77 -4.45 36.90
C MET A 10 15.01 -3.64 35.85
N LYS A 11 15.44 -2.39 35.61
CA LYS A 11 14.98 -1.60 34.46
C LYS A 11 15.35 -2.33 33.17
N ALA A 12 14.35 -2.81 32.43
CA ALA A 12 14.53 -3.40 31.12
C ALA A 12 15.16 -2.36 30.18
N ARG A 13 16.43 -2.55 29.84
CA ARG A 13 17.13 -1.70 28.87
C ARG A 13 16.55 -1.96 27.49
N TYR A 14 15.91 -0.96 26.89
CA TYR A 14 15.35 -1.04 25.55
C TYR A 14 16.48 -1.10 24.51
N ASP A 15 16.82 -2.30 24.04
CA ASP A 15 17.88 -2.52 23.05
C ASP A 15 17.35 -2.32 21.62
N TRP A 16 17.72 -1.21 20.99
CA TRP A 16 17.38 -0.86 19.60
C TRP A 16 17.82 -1.92 18.57
N ARG A 17 18.81 -2.76 18.89
CA ARG A 17 19.23 -3.87 18.01
C ARG A 17 18.17 -4.99 17.96
N SER A 18 17.41 -5.14 19.05
CA SER A 18 16.31 -6.12 19.14
C SER A 18 15.17 -5.75 18.19
N THR A 19 14.81 -4.47 18.11
CA THR A 19 13.73 -3.99 17.23
C THR A 19 14.09 -4.21 15.77
N LYS A 20 15.32 -3.92 15.35
CA LYS A 20 15.80 -4.19 13.98
C LYS A 20 15.77 -5.68 13.63
N ARG A 21 16.16 -6.55 14.56
CA ARG A 21 16.09 -8.01 14.39
C ARG A 21 14.64 -8.50 14.30
N TRP A 22 13.76 -7.98 15.12
CA TRP A 22 12.34 -8.32 15.13
C TRP A 22 11.64 -7.89 13.83
N PHE A 23 11.89 -6.66 13.35
CA PHE A 23 11.41 -6.19 12.04
C PHE A 23 11.96 -7.05 10.91
N ARG A 24 13.26 -7.39 10.95
CA ARG A 24 13.88 -8.28 9.96
C ARG A 24 13.26 -9.68 9.99
N TYR A 25 12.93 -10.20 11.16
CA TYR A 25 12.27 -11.49 11.33
C TYR A 25 10.85 -11.46 10.77
N LYS A 26 10.03 -10.44 11.10
CA LYS A 26 8.68 -10.28 10.51
C LYS A 26 8.74 -10.09 8.99
N TYR A 27 9.71 -9.32 8.48
CA TYR A 27 9.95 -9.17 7.04
C TYR A 27 10.33 -10.51 6.38
N LEU A 28 11.20 -11.31 7.01
CA LEU A 28 11.58 -12.64 6.52
C LEU A 28 10.41 -13.64 6.57
N LEU A 29 9.53 -13.52 7.56
CA LEU A 29 8.34 -14.36 7.72
C LEU A 29 7.29 -14.02 6.64
N LEU A 30 7.09 -12.73 6.34
CA LEU A 30 6.28 -12.27 5.21
C LEU A 30 6.81 -12.76 3.86
N LEU A 31 8.14 -12.74 3.66
CA LEU A 31 8.77 -13.23 2.42
C LEU A 31 8.75 -14.75 2.26
N ARG A 32 8.68 -15.51 3.37
CA ARG A 32 8.64 -16.98 3.38
C ARG A 32 7.21 -17.54 3.33
N ALA A 33 6.22 -16.79 3.79
CA ALA A 33 4.82 -17.18 3.69
C ALA A 33 4.38 -17.28 2.21
N LYS A 34 3.67 -18.37 1.86
CA LYS A 34 2.96 -18.48 0.57
C LYS A 34 2.03 -17.26 0.46
N GLY A 35 2.33 -16.33 -0.44
CA GLY A 35 1.55 -15.08 -0.63
C GLY A 35 2.24 -13.77 -0.25
N GLY A 36 3.49 -13.77 0.23
CA GLY A 36 4.24 -12.53 0.54
C GLY A 36 4.24 -11.49 -0.61
N PRO A 37 4.65 -11.87 -1.84
CA PRO A 37 4.60 -10.99 -3.01
C PRO A 37 3.19 -10.45 -3.32
N SER A 38 2.14 -11.27 -3.18
CA SER A 38 0.77 -10.84 -3.47
C SER A 38 0.25 -9.84 -2.43
N MET A 39 0.63 -9.98 -1.16
CA MET A 39 0.25 -9.02 -0.10
C MET A 39 0.84 -7.63 -0.36
N VAL A 40 2.09 -7.60 -0.85
CA VAL A 40 2.80 -6.37 -1.22
C VAL A 40 2.20 -5.77 -2.48
N ALA A 41 1.94 -6.58 -3.51
CA ALA A 41 1.29 -6.12 -4.74
C ALA A 41 -0.11 -5.54 -4.48
N ARG A 42 -0.95 -6.21 -3.67
CA ARG A 42 -2.25 -5.68 -3.23
C ARG A 42 -2.10 -4.35 -2.51
N GLY A 43 -1.12 -4.25 -1.61
CA GLY A 43 -0.84 -3.01 -0.89
C GLY A 43 -0.52 -1.87 -1.85
N PHE A 44 0.44 -2.10 -2.75
CA PHE A 44 0.82 -1.12 -3.77
C PHE A 44 -0.37 -0.67 -4.63
N SER A 45 -1.20 -1.62 -5.10
CA SER A 45 -2.42 -1.33 -5.86
C SER A 45 -3.41 -0.48 -5.07
N VAL A 46 -3.62 -0.76 -3.78
CA VAL A 46 -4.48 0.04 -2.89
C VAL A 46 -3.95 1.46 -2.75
N GLY A 47 -2.64 1.62 -2.53
CA GLY A 47 -2.00 2.93 -2.43
C GLY A 47 -2.18 3.75 -3.70
N LEU A 48 -1.98 3.13 -4.85
CA LEU A 48 -2.18 3.74 -6.16
C LEU A 48 -3.65 4.15 -6.39
N PHE A 49 -4.58 3.26 -6.07
CA PHE A 49 -6.02 3.52 -6.17
C PHE A 49 -6.43 4.73 -5.33
N VAL A 50 -6.01 4.74 -4.06
CA VAL A 50 -6.33 5.82 -3.13
C VAL A 50 -5.78 7.16 -3.62
N GLU A 51 -4.58 7.17 -4.21
CA GLU A 51 -3.99 8.43 -4.67
C GLU A 51 -4.74 9.08 -5.83
N MET A 52 -5.41 8.30 -6.69
CA MET A 52 -6.09 8.83 -7.88
C MET A 52 -7.27 9.77 -7.57
N PHE A 53 -7.78 9.78 -6.33
CA PHE A 53 -8.82 10.74 -5.89
C PHE A 53 -8.38 11.63 -4.71
N THR A 54 -7.07 11.70 -4.39
CA THR A 54 -6.56 12.47 -3.24
C THR A 54 -6.65 13.99 -3.39
N LEU A 55 -6.37 14.57 -4.57
CA LEU A 55 -6.39 16.03 -4.74
C LEU A 55 -7.74 16.69 -4.40
N PRO A 56 -8.91 16.18 -4.86
CA PRO A 56 -10.19 16.78 -4.49
C PRO A 56 -10.58 16.57 -3.03
N THR A 57 -9.92 15.67 -2.30
CA THR A 57 -10.22 15.35 -0.89
C THR A 57 -9.25 15.99 0.11
N ALA A 58 -8.39 16.92 -0.33
CA ALA A 58 -7.45 17.66 0.53
C ALA A 58 -6.56 16.77 1.42
N GLY A 59 -6.22 15.56 0.95
CA GLY A 59 -5.42 14.60 1.71
C GLY A 59 -6.21 13.64 2.60
N PHE A 60 -7.54 13.80 2.72
CA PHE A 60 -8.39 12.89 3.49
C PHE A 60 -8.38 11.46 2.93
N ALA A 61 -8.12 11.29 1.63
CA ALA A 61 -7.96 9.99 1.00
C ALA A 61 -6.89 9.12 1.68
N PHE A 62 -5.84 9.70 2.28
CA PHE A 62 -4.83 8.94 3.01
C PHE A 62 -5.42 8.09 4.14
N VAL A 63 -6.48 8.59 4.81
CA VAL A 63 -7.17 7.87 5.88
C VAL A 63 -7.84 6.60 5.34
N LEU A 64 -8.26 6.57 4.08
CA LEU A 64 -8.85 5.38 3.44
C LEU A 64 -7.84 4.25 3.23
N ILE A 65 -6.53 4.52 3.27
CA ILE A 65 -5.53 3.46 3.16
C ILE A 65 -5.67 2.45 4.32
N PHE A 66 -5.94 2.92 5.55
CA PHE A 66 -6.03 2.06 6.73
C PHE A 66 -7.13 0.98 6.62
N PRO A 67 -8.41 1.32 6.39
CA PRO A 67 -9.47 0.33 6.27
C PRO A 67 -9.28 -0.56 5.04
N LEU A 68 -8.83 -0.03 3.91
CA LEU A 68 -8.63 -0.83 2.69
C LEU A 68 -7.50 -1.85 2.86
N VAL A 69 -6.38 -1.44 3.48
CA VAL A 69 -5.26 -2.33 3.75
C VAL A 69 -5.67 -3.43 4.73
N TYR A 70 -6.44 -3.09 5.77
CA TYR A 70 -6.96 -4.07 6.72
C TYR A 70 -7.92 -5.07 6.05
N LEU A 71 -8.91 -4.57 5.29
CA LEU A 71 -9.94 -5.37 4.64
C LEU A 71 -9.35 -6.33 3.58
N LEU A 72 -8.46 -5.83 2.73
CA LEU A 72 -7.83 -6.62 1.68
C LEU A 72 -6.67 -7.49 2.19
N ARG A 73 -6.40 -7.42 3.51
CA ARG A 73 -5.24 -8.02 4.16
C ARG A 73 -3.97 -7.69 3.37
N ALA A 74 -3.76 -6.42 3.07
CA ALA A 74 -2.64 -5.97 2.26
C ALA A 74 -1.45 -5.53 3.13
N ASN A 75 -0.29 -5.27 2.51
CA ASN A 75 0.86 -4.71 3.22
C ASN A 75 0.76 -3.18 3.29
N PHE A 76 0.71 -2.62 4.51
CA PHE A 76 0.61 -1.18 4.73
C PHE A 76 1.80 -0.39 4.15
N ALA A 77 3.03 -0.86 4.36
CA ALA A 77 4.21 -0.18 3.82
C ALA A 77 4.22 -0.17 2.29
N ALA A 78 3.74 -1.26 1.67
CA ALA A 78 3.58 -1.32 0.22
C ALA A 78 2.53 -0.34 -0.29
N ALA A 79 1.43 -0.15 0.46
CA ALA A 79 0.42 0.85 0.14
C ALA A 79 0.95 2.28 0.22
N LEU A 80 1.78 2.60 1.21
CA LEU A 80 2.45 3.90 1.26
C LEU A 80 3.38 4.13 0.05
N ILE A 81 4.12 3.10 -0.36
CA ILE A 81 4.97 3.18 -1.57
C ILE A 81 4.11 3.41 -2.82
N GLY A 82 3.00 2.67 -2.97
CA GLY A 82 2.06 2.87 -4.07
C GLY A 82 1.43 4.26 -4.07
N PHE A 83 1.11 4.79 -2.90
CA PHE A 83 0.57 6.15 -2.73
C PHE A 83 1.56 7.24 -3.14
N VAL A 84 2.82 7.13 -2.70
CA VAL A 84 3.90 8.06 -3.11
C VAL A 84 4.18 7.94 -4.61
N PHE A 85 4.19 6.72 -5.15
CA PHE A 85 4.34 6.51 -6.59
C PHE A 85 3.16 7.12 -7.37
N GLY A 86 1.95 7.01 -6.82
CA GLY A 86 0.74 7.65 -7.32
C GLY A 86 0.92 9.15 -7.56
N LYS A 87 1.60 9.86 -6.66
CA LYS A 87 1.87 11.30 -6.81
C LYS A 87 2.63 11.64 -8.09
N VAL A 88 3.60 10.81 -8.45
CA VAL A 88 4.44 11.02 -9.64
C VAL A 88 3.60 10.84 -10.91
N ILE A 89 2.71 9.86 -10.93
CA ILE A 89 1.85 9.58 -12.08
C ILE A 89 0.53 10.38 -12.07
N TYR A 90 0.22 11.09 -10.99
CA TYR A 90 -1.09 11.70 -10.78
C TYR A 90 -1.39 12.77 -11.84
N ILE A 91 -0.42 13.64 -12.13
CA ILE A 91 -0.61 14.78 -13.04
C ILE A 91 -1.17 14.33 -14.41
N PRO A 92 -0.53 13.41 -15.15
CA PRO A 92 -1.07 12.96 -16.43
C PRO A 92 -2.39 12.20 -16.28
N MET A 93 -2.57 11.41 -15.21
CA MET A 93 -3.80 10.65 -14.97
C MET A 93 -4.98 11.55 -14.59
N SER A 94 -4.75 12.72 -14.00
CA SER A 94 -5.80 13.65 -13.60
C SER A 94 -6.65 14.15 -14.77
N ILE A 95 -6.05 14.25 -15.97
CA ILE A 95 -6.74 14.61 -17.21
C ILE A 95 -7.75 13.50 -17.57
N LEU A 96 -7.31 12.24 -17.47
CA LEU A 96 -8.17 11.08 -17.70
C LEU A 96 -9.26 10.97 -16.64
N ASN A 97 -8.95 11.22 -15.38
CA ASN A 97 -9.93 11.23 -14.30
C ASN A 97 -11.03 12.26 -14.59
N LYS A 98 -10.66 13.47 -15.02
CA LYS A 98 -11.65 14.50 -15.38
C LYS A 98 -12.52 14.06 -16.56
N GLN A 99 -11.92 13.53 -17.63
CA GLN A 99 -12.67 13.06 -18.81
C GLN A 99 -13.64 11.93 -18.47
N VAL A 100 -13.17 10.93 -17.72
CA VAL A 100 -13.99 9.80 -17.28
C VAL A 100 -15.10 10.26 -16.32
N GLY A 101 -14.80 11.18 -15.42
CA GLY A 101 -15.78 11.78 -14.51
C GLY A 101 -16.87 12.55 -15.23
N GLU A 102 -16.50 13.42 -16.18
CA GLU A 102 -17.46 14.18 -16.99
C GLU A 102 -18.37 13.27 -17.82
N ALA A 103 -17.85 12.14 -18.32
CA ALA A 103 -18.62 11.15 -19.07
C ALA A 103 -19.59 10.35 -18.18
N LEU A 104 -19.19 10.02 -16.94
CA LEU A 104 -19.98 9.18 -16.05
C LEU A 104 -21.01 9.95 -15.22
N VAL A 105 -20.72 11.20 -14.83
CA VAL A 105 -21.60 11.97 -13.95
C VAL A 105 -22.70 12.67 -14.76
N PRO A 106 -23.99 12.26 -14.62
CA PRO A 106 -25.07 12.82 -15.42
C PRO A 106 -25.30 14.31 -15.14
N LYS A 107 -25.52 15.09 -16.20
CA LYS A 107 -25.70 16.56 -16.11
C LYS A 107 -26.88 16.98 -15.23
N HIS A 108 -27.96 16.18 -15.20
CA HIS A 108 -29.14 16.45 -14.38
C HIS A 108 -28.87 16.35 -12.88
N PHE A 109 -28.04 15.38 -12.46
CA PHE A 109 -27.62 15.22 -11.06
C PHE A 109 -26.76 16.41 -10.62
N LYS A 110 -25.91 16.93 -11.51
CA LYS A 110 -25.11 18.14 -11.25
C LYS A 110 -26.02 19.36 -11.04
N TYR A 111 -27.02 19.55 -11.88
CA TYR A 111 -27.93 20.69 -11.78
C TYR A 111 -28.74 20.70 -10.48
N TYR A 112 -29.20 19.53 -10.03
CA TYR A 112 -29.91 19.38 -8.76
C TYR A 112 -29.04 19.77 -7.55
N LEU A 113 -27.78 19.31 -7.52
CA LEU A 113 -26.82 19.70 -6.47
C LEU A 113 -26.49 21.21 -6.50
N ILE A 114 -26.48 21.84 -7.68
CA ILE A 114 -26.13 23.26 -7.84
C ILE A 114 -27.22 24.18 -7.28
N HIS A 115 -28.50 23.79 -7.37
CA HIS A 115 -29.60 24.66 -6.97
C HIS A 115 -29.72 24.85 -5.45
N HIS A 116 -29.15 23.94 -4.66
CA HIS A 116 -29.17 23.99 -3.19
C HIS A 116 -27.93 24.63 -2.57
N LEU A 117 -26.93 25.04 -3.37
CA LEU A 117 -25.64 25.54 -2.87
C LEU A 117 -25.27 26.92 -3.44
N PRO A 118 -24.53 27.74 -2.67
CA PRO A 118 -24.06 29.05 -3.14
C PRO A 118 -23.10 28.93 -4.33
N HIS A 119 -23.13 29.93 -5.22
CA HIS A 119 -22.45 29.94 -6.53
C HIS A 119 -20.91 29.74 -6.49
N LEU A 120 -20.25 30.00 -5.35
CA LEU A 120 -18.81 29.75 -5.17
C LEU A 120 -18.51 28.26 -4.94
N LEU A 121 -19.43 27.51 -4.32
CA LEU A 121 -19.28 26.09 -4.04
C LEU A 121 -19.64 25.22 -5.26
N SER A 122 -20.55 25.67 -6.12
CA SER A 122 -21.03 24.90 -7.27
C SER A 122 -19.90 24.50 -8.24
N ASN A 123 -18.98 25.43 -8.54
CA ASN A 123 -17.88 25.18 -9.48
C ASN A 123 -16.81 24.23 -8.89
N ILE A 124 -16.53 24.36 -7.60
CA ILE A 124 -15.57 23.51 -6.87
C ILE A 124 -16.14 22.09 -6.74
N ILE A 125 -17.41 21.96 -6.37
CA ILE A 125 -18.08 20.67 -6.22
C ILE A 125 -18.22 19.98 -7.57
N ARG A 126 -18.53 20.70 -8.65
CA ARG A 126 -18.64 20.12 -10.00
C ARG A 126 -17.32 19.51 -10.45
N SER A 127 -16.22 20.27 -10.42
CA SER A 127 -14.90 19.75 -10.78
C SER A 127 -14.41 18.67 -9.81
N GLY A 128 -14.69 18.83 -8.51
CA GLY A 128 -14.32 17.85 -7.48
C GLY A 128 -15.02 16.51 -7.68
N LEU A 129 -16.32 16.50 -7.95
CA LEU A 129 -17.09 15.29 -8.20
C LEU A 129 -16.61 14.54 -9.44
N ASP A 130 -16.34 15.25 -10.54
CA ASP A 130 -15.82 14.62 -11.76
C ASP A 130 -14.45 13.97 -11.50
N LEU A 131 -13.56 14.67 -10.79
CA LEU A 131 -12.26 14.12 -10.40
C LEU A 131 -12.37 12.93 -9.44
N ILE A 132 -13.31 12.94 -8.50
CA ILE A 132 -13.52 11.84 -7.55
C ILE A 132 -14.06 10.61 -8.28
N VAL A 133 -15.14 10.76 -9.05
CA VAL A 133 -15.78 9.64 -9.76
C VAL A 133 -14.85 9.06 -10.81
N GLY A 134 -14.21 9.91 -11.61
CA GLY A 134 -13.23 9.46 -12.58
C GLY A 134 -11.99 8.88 -11.93
N GLY A 135 -11.51 9.47 -10.84
CA GLY A 135 -10.38 8.95 -10.05
C GLY A 135 -10.65 7.57 -9.44
N MET A 136 -11.89 7.30 -9.00
CA MET A 136 -12.29 5.96 -8.55
C MET A 136 -12.21 4.94 -9.69
N VAL A 137 -12.74 5.25 -10.86
CA VAL A 137 -12.76 4.32 -11.99
C VAL A 137 -11.36 4.10 -12.54
N VAL A 138 -10.65 5.18 -12.88
CA VAL A 138 -9.29 5.13 -13.41
C VAL A 138 -8.34 4.53 -12.37
N GLY A 139 -8.47 4.89 -11.10
CA GLY A 139 -7.68 4.31 -10.02
C GLY A 139 -7.91 2.83 -9.85
N LEU A 140 -9.14 2.34 -10.03
CA LEU A 140 -9.46 0.91 -9.90
C LEU A 140 -8.82 0.13 -11.06
N VAL A 141 -8.93 0.65 -12.28
CA VAL A 141 -8.25 0.08 -13.46
C VAL A 141 -6.73 0.09 -13.27
N LEU A 142 -6.14 1.23 -12.89
CA LEU A 142 -4.70 1.34 -12.64
C LEU A 142 -4.23 0.42 -11.52
N GLY A 143 -4.97 0.35 -10.41
CA GLY A 143 -4.65 -0.52 -9.29
C GLY A 143 -4.63 -1.99 -9.69
N LEU A 144 -5.62 -2.43 -10.48
CA LEU A 144 -5.68 -3.78 -11.03
C LEU A 144 -4.53 -4.05 -12.01
N VAL A 145 -4.25 -3.12 -12.92
CA VAL A 145 -3.15 -3.25 -13.88
C VAL A 145 -1.81 -3.30 -13.15
N ALA A 146 -1.59 -2.44 -12.15
CA ALA A 146 -0.35 -2.36 -11.37
C ALA A 146 -0.11 -3.59 -10.48
N TYR A 147 -1.15 -4.35 -10.13
CA TYR A 147 -1.01 -5.58 -9.35
C TYR A 147 -0.11 -6.60 -10.05
N PHE A 148 -0.31 -6.80 -11.35
CA PHE A 148 0.42 -7.80 -12.14
C PHE A 148 1.94 -7.55 -12.23
N PRO A 149 2.43 -6.38 -12.69
CA PRO A 149 3.87 -6.13 -12.79
C PRO A 149 4.55 -6.14 -11.42
N VAL A 150 3.92 -5.59 -10.38
CA VAL A 150 4.48 -5.62 -9.02
C VAL A 150 4.58 -7.05 -8.51
N MET A 151 3.54 -7.86 -8.73
CA MET A 151 3.54 -9.27 -8.35
C MET A 151 4.62 -10.07 -9.10
N LEU A 152 4.75 -9.87 -10.42
CA LEU A 152 5.76 -10.52 -11.26
C LEU A 152 7.18 -10.15 -10.82
N LEU A 153 7.44 -8.85 -10.63
CA LEU A 153 8.75 -8.34 -10.21
C LEU A 153 9.16 -8.90 -8.86
N LEU A 154 8.25 -8.91 -7.88
CA LEU A 154 8.51 -9.46 -6.55
C LEU A 154 8.68 -10.97 -6.54
N LYS A 155 7.91 -11.70 -7.36
CA LYS A 155 8.03 -13.16 -7.49
C LYS A 155 9.37 -13.53 -8.11
N TYR A 156 9.79 -12.84 -9.18
CA TYR A 156 11.10 -13.01 -9.82
C TYR A 156 12.23 -12.79 -8.81
N HIS A 157 12.18 -11.69 -8.06
CA HIS A 157 13.20 -11.35 -7.08
C HIS A 157 13.27 -12.35 -5.91
N THR A 158 12.10 -12.88 -5.50
CA THR A 158 12.01 -13.87 -4.42
C THR A 158 12.53 -15.24 -4.87
N ASN A 159 12.24 -15.64 -6.12
CA ASN A 159 12.72 -16.91 -6.69
C ASN A 159 14.24 -16.94 -6.82
N ARG A 160 14.87 -15.87 -7.33
CA ARG A 160 16.34 -15.79 -7.39
C ARG A 160 17.01 -15.93 -6.02
N ARG A 161 16.39 -15.43 -4.95
CA ARG A 161 16.94 -15.60 -3.59
C ARG A 161 16.78 -17.02 -3.04
N LYS A 162 15.74 -17.74 -3.48
CA LYS A 162 15.53 -19.15 -3.11
C LYS A 162 16.54 -20.04 -3.84
N GLU A 163 16.79 -19.78 -5.13
CA GLU A 163 17.80 -20.50 -5.91
C GLU A 163 19.20 -20.39 -5.30
N LYS A 164 19.64 -19.17 -4.96
CA LYS A 164 20.94 -18.96 -4.28
C LYS A 164 21.06 -19.68 -2.94
N ARG A 165 19.94 -19.92 -2.23
CA ARG A 165 19.93 -20.66 -0.97
C ARG A 165 19.92 -22.17 -1.17
N ARG A 166 19.27 -22.66 -2.23
CA ARG A 166 19.32 -24.08 -2.62
C ARG A 166 20.73 -24.45 -3.06
N LEU A 167 21.33 -23.68 -3.96
CA LEU A 167 22.70 -23.91 -4.45
C LEU A 167 23.72 -23.98 -3.31
N ARG A 168 23.61 -23.11 -2.29
CA ARG A 168 24.47 -23.17 -1.09
C ARG A 168 24.24 -24.41 -0.23
N LYS A 169 23.00 -24.89 -0.15
CA LYS A 169 22.67 -26.10 0.59
C LYS A 169 23.20 -27.33 -0.14
N ASP A 170 22.99 -27.40 -1.45
CA ASP A 170 23.45 -28.50 -2.30
C ASP A 170 24.97 -28.65 -2.23
N GLN A 171 25.72 -27.52 -2.27
CA GLN A 171 27.17 -27.48 -2.08
C GLN A 171 27.64 -28.05 -0.74
N LEU A 172 26.96 -27.73 0.36
CA LEU A 172 27.27 -28.24 1.70
C LEU A 172 27.03 -29.76 1.82
N THR A 173 25.92 -30.25 1.28
CA THR A 173 25.65 -31.69 1.23
C THR A 173 26.63 -32.46 0.35
N SER A 174 27.05 -31.89 -0.80
CA SER A 174 28.02 -32.54 -1.68
C SER A 174 29.44 -32.61 -1.10
N SER A 175 29.83 -31.67 -0.23
CA SER A 175 31.11 -31.76 0.49
C SER A 175 31.10 -32.84 1.58
N GLU A 176 29.97 -33.03 2.27
CA GLU A 176 29.83 -34.06 3.33
C GLU A 176 29.78 -35.50 2.80
N THR A 177 29.52 -35.71 1.50
CA THR A 177 29.42 -37.05 0.90
C THR A 177 30.74 -37.52 0.27
N ASN A 178 31.72 -36.62 0.13
CA ASN A 178 33.01 -36.88 -0.51
C ASN A 178 34.18 -37.04 0.51
N GLU A 179 33.87 -37.05 1.81
CA GLU A 179 34.77 -37.44 2.91
C GLU A 179 34.34 -38.82 3.46
#